data_AF-A0A9E7B3V9-F1
#
_entry.id   AF-A0A9E7B3V9-F1
#
_cell.length_a   1.000
_cell.length_b   1.000
_cell.length_c   1.000
_cell.angle_alpha   90.00
_cell.angle_beta   90.00
_cell.angle_gamma   90.00
#
_symmetry.space_group_name_H-M   'P 1'
#
loop_
_entity.id
_entity.type
_entity.pdbx_description
1 polymer ?
#
loop_
_entity_poly.entity_id
_entity_poly.type
_entity_poly.pdbx_seq_one_letter_code
_entity_poly.pdbx_strand_id
1 'polypeptide(L)'
;MNKIILMLTIGSFLLYGCGNSTNEKSNNNRETATHQQHQHDDEQTIRLNNGEKWLVNEEMKPFILEAENILTEYINNNLSDYKTLAEQLKEKNSGLIKSCTMKGESHDELHKWLYPHIELIESLSKAESTEEASEIIANLQASFLTYNQYFQ
;
A
#
# COMPACT_ATOMS: atom_id res chain seq x y z
N MET A 1 -22.47 28.73 55.77
CA MET A 1 -21.93 29.83 54.93
C MET A 1 -20.54 30.17 55.43
N ASN A 2 -19.51 29.90 54.62
CA ASN A 2 -18.40 30.80 54.29
C ASN A 2 -17.27 30.05 53.54
N LYS A 3 -17.17 30.35 52.23
CA LYS A 3 -15.99 30.53 51.34
C LYS A 3 -14.91 29.43 51.34
N ILE A 4 -14.85 28.55 50.33
CA ILE A 4 -14.08 28.69 49.06
C ILE A 4 -12.67 29.24 49.28
N ILE A 5 -11.63 28.45 48.95
CA ILE A 5 -10.56 28.80 48.01
C ILE A 5 -9.84 27.51 47.57
N LEU A 6 -10.03 27.19 46.29
CA LEU A 6 -9.19 26.34 45.45
C LEU A 6 -7.92 27.13 45.14
N MET A 7 -6.73 26.58 45.46
CA MET A 7 -5.47 27.05 44.90
C MET A 7 -4.71 25.87 44.33
N LEU A 8 -4.59 25.93 43.01
CA LEU A 8 -3.92 25.03 42.10
C LEU A 8 -2.53 25.63 41.89
N THR A 9 -1.47 24.98 42.37
CA THR A 9 -0.10 25.42 42.11
C THR A 9 0.74 24.29 41.53
N ILE A 10 1.14 24.56 40.29
CA ILE A 10 1.97 23.83 39.35
C ILE A 10 3.35 23.55 39.95
N GLY A 11 3.81 22.31 39.82
CA GLY A 11 5.20 21.90 40.02
C GLY A 11 5.70 21.11 38.81
N SER A 12 6.20 21.82 37.79
CA SER A 12 7.01 21.22 36.73
C SER A 12 8.43 21.02 37.24
N PHE A 13 8.95 19.79 37.31
CA PHE A 13 10.40 19.58 37.37
C PHE A 13 10.81 18.27 36.65
N LEU A 14 11.43 18.49 35.49
CA LEU A 14 12.58 17.81 34.87
C LEU A 14 12.45 16.40 34.26
N LEU A 15 12.55 16.45 32.93
CA LEU A 15 13.17 15.45 32.07
C LEU A 15 14.62 15.20 32.51
N TYR A 16 14.94 13.95 32.85
CA TYR A 16 16.31 13.44 32.78
C TYR A 16 16.39 12.44 31.63
N GLY A 17 16.95 12.90 30.52
CA GLY A 17 17.51 12.04 29.49
C GLY A 17 18.82 11.44 29.99
N CYS A 18 18.99 10.14 29.80
CA CYS A 18 20.27 9.48 29.97
C CYS A 18 20.89 9.33 28.57
N GLY A 19 21.90 10.15 28.31
CA GLY A 19 22.84 9.99 27.22
C GLY A 19 24.20 9.60 27.78
N ASN A 20 24.86 8.64 27.15
CA ASN A 20 26.30 8.34 27.26
C ASN A 20 26.64 7.43 26.07
N SER A 21 27.68 7.60 25.26
CA SER A 21 28.74 8.60 25.12
C SER A 21 29.40 8.39 23.75
N THR A 22 29.89 9.48 23.18
CA THR A 22 30.65 9.63 21.92
C THR A 22 32.03 8.96 21.93
N ASN A 23 32.51 8.48 20.77
CA ASN A 23 33.85 8.85 20.26
C ASN A 23 33.99 8.62 18.73
N GLU A 24 34.99 9.28 18.15
CA GLU A 24 35.05 9.96 16.87
C GLU A 24 35.45 9.15 15.60
N LYS A 25 35.09 9.76 14.45
CA LYS A 25 35.74 9.85 13.11
C LYS A 25 36.71 8.75 12.64
N SER A 26 36.41 8.22 11.45
CA SER A 26 37.38 8.24 10.34
C SER A 26 36.69 8.18 8.97
N ASN A 27 37.15 9.05 8.07
CA ASN A 27 36.86 9.07 6.63
C ASN A 27 37.05 7.70 5.97
N ASN A 28 36.12 7.29 5.11
CA ASN A 28 36.48 6.77 3.79
C ASN A 28 35.28 6.83 2.81
N ASN A 29 35.51 7.48 1.67
CA ASN A 29 34.68 7.34 0.47
C ASN A 29 34.73 5.88 0.00
N ARG A 30 33.60 5.19 0.01
CA ARG A 30 33.32 4.11 -0.94
C ARG A 30 31.85 4.14 -1.29
N GLU A 31 31.57 4.61 -2.51
CA GLU A 31 30.44 4.14 -3.27
C GLU A 31 30.52 2.61 -3.30
N THR A 32 29.54 1.97 -2.69
CA THR A 32 29.26 0.56 -2.92
C THR A 32 27.75 0.49 -2.92
N ALA A 33 27.20 0.31 -4.11
CA ALA A 33 25.82 -0.04 -4.36
C ALA A 33 25.51 -1.26 -3.48
N THR A 34 24.91 -0.99 -2.33
CA THR A 34 24.40 -2.04 -1.46
C THR A 34 22.97 -2.20 -1.92
N HIS A 35 22.74 -3.23 -2.75
CA HIS A 35 21.41 -3.80 -2.94
C HIS A 35 20.83 -4.00 -1.55
N GLN A 36 19.92 -3.11 -1.15
CA GLN A 36 19.23 -3.24 0.11
C GLN A 36 18.44 -4.54 0.04
N GLN A 37 18.87 -5.44 0.89
CA GLN A 37 18.25 -6.70 1.21
C GLN A 37 16.77 -6.42 1.50
N HIS A 38 15.89 -6.93 0.65
CA HIS A 38 14.44 -6.90 0.85
C HIS A 38 14.14 -7.64 2.17
N GLN A 39 14.02 -6.87 3.26
CA GLN A 39 13.36 -7.33 4.46
C GLN A 39 11.87 -7.34 4.14
N HIS A 40 11.36 -8.53 3.79
CA HIS A 40 9.94 -8.85 3.79
C HIS A 40 9.51 -9.05 5.25
N ASP A 41 9.25 -7.95 5.95
CA ASP A 41 8.47 -7.93 7.18
C ASP A 41 7.84 -6.53 7.26
N ASP A 42 6.54 -6.50 7.54
CA ASP A 42 5.60 -5.37 7.45
C ASP A 42 4.94 -5.18 6.07
N GLU A 43 3.68 -5.65 5.95
CA GLU A 43 2.70 -5.04 5.04
C GLU A 43 2.75 -3.51 5.26
N GLN A 44 3.40 -2.81 4.35
CA GLN A 44 3.52 -1.37 4.47
C GLN A 44 2.12 -0.76 4.34
N THR A 45 1.58 -0.29 5.45
CA THR A 45 0.23 0.30 5.49
C THR A 45 0.21 1.57 4.64
N ILE A 46 -0.80 1.69 3.77
CA ILE A 46 -1.02 2.89 2.95
C ILE A 46 -1.51 4.03 3.84
N ARG A 47 -0.95 5.21 3.66
CA ARG A 47 -1.34 6.42 4.41
C ARG A 47 -2.22 7.32 3.55
N LEU A 48 -3.05 8.16 4.16
CA LEU A 48 -3.75 9.24 3.47
C LEU A 48 -2.83 10.46 3.30
N ASN A 49 -3.01 11.20 2.21
CA ASN A 49 -2.36 12.49 1.97
C ASN A 49 -3.00 13.57 2.85
N ASN A 50 -2.50 13.75 4.08
CA ASN A 50 -3.04 14.72 5.03
C ASN A 50 -4.55 14.59 5.26
N GLY A 51 -5.05 13.35 5.24
CA GLY A 51 -6.48 13.04 5.38
C GLY A 51 -7.25 12.94 4.05
N GLU A 52 -6.62 13.26 2.93
CA GLU A 52 -7.18 13.12 1.59
C GLU A 52 -6.64 11.89 0.87
N LYS A 53 -7.34 11.47 -0.19
CA LYS A 53 -6.88 10.41 -1.09
C LYS A 53 -5.73 10.88 -1.96
N TRP A 54 -4.86 9.96 -2.36
CA TRP A 54 -3.81 10.21 -3.34
C TRP A 54 -4.39 10.35 -4.74
N LEU A 55 -3.98 11.41 -5.44
CA LEU A 55 -4.28 11.56 -6.85
C LEU A 55 -3.40 10.60 -7.65
N VAL A 56 -4.04 9.78 -8.50
CA VAL A 56 -3.34 9.05 -9.55
C VAL A 56 -3.36 9.83 -10.87
N ASN A 57 -2.42 9.53 -11.75
CA ASN A 57 -2.44 10.08 -13.11
C ASN A 57 -3.75 9.74 -13.83
N GLU A 58 -4.27 10.69 -14.61
CA GLU A 58 -5.46 10.49 -15.43
C GLU A 58 -5.29 9.34 -16.42
N GLU A 59 -4.09 9.15 -16.97
CA GLU A 59 -3.79 8.06 -17.92
C GLU A 59 -3.84 6.66 -17.27
N MET A 60 -3.77 6.57 -15.94
CA MET A 60 -3.83 5.30 -15.21
C MET A 60 -5.27 4.86 -14.94
N LYS A 61 -6.19 5.81 -14.78
CA LYS A 61 -7.57 5.56 -14.34
C LYS A 61 -8.35 4.56 -15.21
N PRO A 62 -8.26 4.60 -16.55
CA PRO A 62 -8.98 3.64 -17.38
C PRO A 62 -8.57 2.20 -17.09
N PHE A 63 -7.29 1.94 -16.85
CA PHE A 63 -6.79 0.58 -16.58
C PHE A 63 -7.31 0.03 -15.26
N ILE A 64 -7.40 0.88 -14.22
CA ILE A 64 -7.89 0.50 -12.90
C ILE A 64 -9.38 0.23 -12.95
N LEU A 65 -10.14 1.15 -13.57
CA LEU A 65 -11.59 1.02 -13.72
C LEU A 65 -11.96 -0.22 -14.53
N GLU A 66 -11.26 -0.47 -15.65
CA GLU A 66 -11.48 -1.65 -16.47
C GLU A 66 -11.12 -2.95 -15.72
N ALA A 67 -10.02 -2.96 -14.95
CA ALA A 67 -9.65 -4.13 -14.15
C ALA A 67 -10.68 -4.44 -13.06
N GLU A 68 -11.17 -3.43 -12.35
CA GLU A 68 -12.22 -3.59 -11.34
C GLU A 68 -13.54 -4.05 -11.98
N ASN A 69 -13.89 -3.54 -13.17
CA ASN A 69 -15.07 -3.96 -13.91
C ASN A 69 -14.96 -5.42 -14.38
N ILE A 70 -13.80 -5.83 -14.92
CA ILE A 70 -13.54 -7.23 -15.32
C ILE A 70 -13.75 -8.18 -14.13
N LEU A 71 -13.19 -7.85 -12.96
CA LEU A 71 -13.37 -8.63 -11.74
C LEU A 71 -14.85 -8.69 -11.32
N THR A 72 -15.53 -7.55 -11.35
CA THR A 72 -16.95 -7.43 -10.97
C THR A 72 -17.85 -8.23 -11.90
N GLU A 73 -17.62 -8.17 -13.21
CA GLU A 73 -18.35 -8.96 -14.21
C GLU A 73 -18.12 -10.46 -14.03
N TYR A 74 -16.88 -10.87 -13.74
CA TYR A 74 -16.56 -12.26 -13.44
C TYR A 74 -17.39 -12.78 -12.26
N ILE A 75 -17.40 -12.03 -11.15
CA ILE A 75 -18.13 -12.38 -9.93
C ILE A 75 -19.64 -12.39 -10.18
N ASN A 76 -20.20 -11.32 -10.75
CA ASN A 76 -21.64 -11.17 -10.93
C ASN A 76 -22.24 -12.22 -11.88
N ASN A 77 -21.47 -12.65 -12.87
CA ASN A 77 -21.91 -13.67 -13.82
C ASN A 77 -21.54 -15.10 -13.37
N ASN A 78 -20.93 -15.28 -12.19
CA ASN A 78 -20.45 -16.57 -11.68
C ASN A 78 -19.59 -17.33 -12.70
N LEU A 79 -18.68 -16.63 -13.37
CA LEU A 79 -17.77 -17.27 -14.32
C LEU A 79 -16.79 -18.18 -13.58
N SER A 80 -16.30 -19.22 -14.26
CA SER A 80 -15.39 -20.21 -13.67
C SER A 80 -13.98 -20.19 -14.25
N ASP A 81 -13.75 -19.50 -15.36
CA ASP A 81 -12.45 -19.45 -16.02
C ASP A 81 -11.53 -18.39 -15.38
N TYR A 82 -11.01 -18.73 -14.21
CA TYR A 82 -10.13 -17.85 -13.44
C TYR A 82 -8.75 -17.65 -14.11
N LYS A 83 -8.36 -18.50 -15.07
CA LYS A 83 -7.11 -18.31 -15.84
C LYS A 83 -7.25 -17.18 -16.83
N THR A 84 -8.36 -17.15 -17.57
CA THR A 84 -8.68 -16.00 -18.44
C THR A 84 -8.84 -14.72 -17.63
N LEU A 85 -9.48 -14.76 -16.45
CA LEU A 85 -9.54 -13.61 -15.55
C LEU A 85 -8.14 -13.09 -15.19
N ALA A 86 -7.22 -13.97 -14.78
CA ALA A 86 -5.86 -13.58 -14.42
C ALA A 86 -5.10 -12.93 -15.59
N GLU A 87 -5.25 -13.45 -16.81
CA GLU A 87 -4.63 -12.86 -18.01
C GLU A 87 -5.15 -11.45 -18.29
N GLN A 88 -6.47 -11.25 -18.22
CA GLN A 88 -7.10 -9.95 -18.43
C GLN A 88 -6.64 -8.93 -17.38
N LEU A 89 -6.62 -9.30 -16.10
CA LEU A 89 -6.15 -8.44 -15.02
C LEU A 89 -4.65 -8.10 -15.18
N LYS A 90 -3.82 -9.06 -15.59
CA LYS A 90 -2.39 -8.85 -15.86
C LYS A 90 -2.17 -7.86 -17.00
N GLU A 91 -2.99 -7.91 -18.05
CA GLU A 91 -2.94 -6.94 -19.15
C GLU A 91 -3.23 -5.53 -18.64
N LYS A 92 -4.30 -5.36 -17.83
CA LYS A 92 -4.64 -4.05 -17.26
C LYS A 92 -3.57 -3.52 -16.31
N ASN A 93 -3.00 -4.36 -15.44
CA ASN A 93 -1.85 -3.97 -14.61
C ASN A 93 -0.65 -3.54 -15.44
N SER A 94 -0.37 -4.24 -16.56
CA SER A 94 0.71 -3.85 -17.46
C SER A 94 0.48 -2.47 -18.08
N GLY A 95 -0.77 -2.15 -18.44
CA GLY A 95 -1.15 -0.82 -18.90
C GLY A 95 -1.01 0.26 -17.82
N LEU A 96 -1.51 -0.01 -16.62
CA LEU A 96 -1.40 0.85 -15.45
C LEU A 96 0.06 1.24 -15.17
N ILE A 97 0.96 0.25 -15.10
CA ILE A 97 2.38 0.46 -14.81
C ILE A 97 3.03 1.33 -15.89
N LYS A 98 2.74 1.06 -17.16
CA LYS A 98 3.31 1.82 -18.30
C LYS A 98 2.82 3.26 -18.36
N SER A 99 1.62 3.52 -17.86
CA SER A 99 1.01 4.86 -17.82
C SER A 99 1.41 5.69 -16.60
N CYS A 100 2.15 5.11 -15.64
CA CYS A 100 2.60 5.82 -14.46
C CYS A 100 3.72 6.82 -14.79
N THR A 101 3.43 8.10 -14.56
CA THR A 101 4.40 9.21 -14.61
C THR A 101 4.53 9.92 -13.25
N MET A 102 3.80 9.43 -12.23
CA MET A 102 3.86 9.91 -10.85
C MET A 102 5.26 9.76 -10.26
N LYS A 103 5.61 10.65 -9.33
CA LYS A 103 6.86 10.61 -8.57
C LYS A 103 6.59 11.09 -7.14
N GLY A 104 7.48 10.70 -6.21
CA GLY A 104 7.37 11.10 -4.80
C GLY A 104 6.33 10.27 -4.03
N GLU A 105 5.81 10.81 -2.94
CA GLU A 105 5.02 10.05 -1.95
C GLU A 105 3.78 9.38 -2.56
N SER A 106 3.09 10.00 -3.53
CA SER A 106 1.94 9.36 -4.19
C SER A 106 2.32 8.10 -4.98
N HIS A 107 3.52 8.08 -5.57
CA HIS A 107 4.06 6.92 -6.27
C HIS A 107 4.44 5.83 -5.28
N ASP A 108 5.11 6.19 -4.20
CA ASP A 108 5.53 5.24 -3.16
C ASP A 108 4.32 4.59 -2.47
N GLU A 109 3.28 5.37 -2.16
CA GLU A 109 2.03 4.87 -1.58
C GLU A 109 1.26 3.99 -2.56
N LEU A 110 1.21 4.35 -3.86
CA LEU A 110 0.61 3.48 -4.88
C LEU A 110 1.36 2.14 -4.98
N HIS A 111 2.69 2.14 -4.85
CA HIS A 111 3.49 0.92 -4.89
C HIS A 111 3.15 -0.05 -3.75
N LYS A 112 2.84 0.46 -2.56
CA LYS A 112 2.40 -0.37 -1.42
C LYS A 112 1.11 -1.13 -1.71
N TRP A 113 0.23 -0.55 -2.53
CA TRP A 113 -0.98 -1.24 -3.01
C TRP A 113 -0.68 -2.16 -4.21
N LEU A 114 0.02 -1.62 -5.21
CA LEU A 114 0.15 -2.27 -6.51
C LEU A 114 1.00 -3.54 -6.44
N TYR A 115 2.03 -3.56 -5.61
CA TYR A 115 2.91 -4.72 -5.47
C TYR A 115 2.17 -5.98 -4.99
N PRO A 116 1.50 -5.98 -3.80
CA PRO A 116 0.73 -7.16 -3.37
C PRO A 116 -0.46 -7.44 -4.29
N HIS A 117 -1.05 -6.42 -4.94
CA HIS A 117 -2.11 -6.63 -5.92
C HIS A 117 -1.64 -7.44 -7.14
N ILE A 118 -0.42 -7.19 -7.64
CA ILE A 118 0.19 -7.98 -8.72
C ILE A 118 0.44 -9.41 -8.26
N GLU A 119 0.93 -9.62 -7.03
CA GLU A 119 1.17 -10.96 -6.48
C GLU A 119 -0.12 -11.79 -6.37
N LEU A 120 -1.25 -11.16 -6.05
CA LEU A 120 -2.57 -11.81 -6.06
C LEU A 120 -2.94 -12.28 -7.48
N ILE A 121 -2.75 -11.45 -8.51
CA ILE A 121 -3.03 -11.82 -9.90
C ILE A 121 -2.09 -12.95 -10.36
N GLU A 122 -0.81 -12.89 -9.99
CA GLU A 122 0.12 -13.99 -10.28
C GLU A 122 -0.30 -15.29 -9.58
N SER A 123 -0.74 -15.22 -8.33
CA SER A 123 -1.24 -16.37 -7.59
C SER A 123 -2.49 -16.94 -8.26
N LEU A 124 -3.43 -16.10 -8.69
CA LEU A 124 -4.61 -16.53 -9.45
C LEU A 124 -4.23 -17.28 -10.73
N SER A 125 -3.21 -16.80 -11.44
CA SER A 125 -2.69 -17.45 -12.65
C SER A 125 -2.07 -18.82 -12.37
N LYS A 126 -1.67 -19.10 -11.12
CA LYS A 126 -1.04 -20.35 -10.68
C LYS A 126 -1.99 -21.28 -9.93
N ALA A 127 -3.13 -20.78 -9.44
CA ALA A 127 -4.11 -21.57 -8.69
C ALA A 127 -4.47 -22.89 -9.38
N GLU A 128 -4.56 -23.98 -8.62
CA GLU A 128 -4.78 -25.33 -9.14
C GLU A 128 -6.24 -25.79 -9.01
N SER A 129 -7.05 -25.03 -8.27
CA SER A 129 -8.46 -25.36 -7.98
C SER A 129 -9.36 -24.13 -8.01
N THR A 130 -10.66 -24.38 -8.16
CA THR A 130 -11.69 -23.33 -8.07
C THR A 130 -11.82 -22.75 -6.67
N GLU A 131 -11.59 -23.57 -5.64
CA GLU A 131 -11.63 -23.17 -4.24
C GLU A 131 -10.51 -22.18 -3.92
N GLU A 132 -9.27 -22.53 -4.30
CA GLU A 132 -8.10 -21.63 -4.15
C GLU A 132 -8.29 -20.34 -4.95
N ALA A 133 -8.76 -20.43 -6.20
CA ALA A 133 -9.03 -19.27 -7.02
C ALA A 133 -10.08 -18.35 -6.37
N SER A 134 -11.13 -18.92 -5.76
CA SER A 134 -12.18 -18.16 -5.09
C SER A 134 -11.63 -17.34 -3.91
N GLU A 135 -10.72 -17.90 -3.12
CA GLU A 135 -10.07 -17.17 -2.01
C GLU A 135 -9.22 -16.01 -2.54
N ILE A 136 -8.45 -16.24 -3.61
CA ILE A 136 -7.63 -15.19 -4.24
C ILE A 136 -8.50 -14.10 -4.85
N ILE A 137 -9.63 -14.45 -5.48
CA ILE A 137 -10.60 -13.50 -6.05
C ILE A 137 -11.21 -12.61 -4.97
N ALA A 138 -11.55 -13.17 -3.80
CA ALA A 138 -12.01 -12.38 -2.66
C ALA A 138 -10.95 -11.38 -2.18
N ASN A 139 -9.68 -11.79 -2.14
CA ASN A 139 -8.57 -10.90 -1.80
C ASN A 139 -8.35 -9.81 -2.87
N LEU A 140 -8.53 -10.13 -4.16
CA LEU A 140 -8.49 -9.13 -5.23
C LEU A 140 -9.60 -8.09 -5.08
N GLN A 141 -10.80 -8.51 -4.72
CA GLN A 141 -11.91 -7.60 -4.44
C GLN A 141 -11.56 -6.67 -3.26
N ALA A 142 -11.03 -7.22 -2.16
CA ALA A 142 -10.56 -6.43 -1.02
C ALA A 142 -9.42 -5.45 -1.39
N SER A 143 -8.54 -5.86 -2.31
CA SER A 143 -7.48 -5.02 -2.84
C SER A 143 -8.04 -3.81 -3.61
N PHE A 144 -9.08 -3.98 -4.43
CA PHE A 144 -9.75 -2.86 -5.10
C PHE A 144 -10.51 -1.95 -4.12
N LEU A 145 -11.13 -2.50 -3.07
CA LEU A 145 -11.72 -1.69 -2.00
C LEU A 145 -10.65 -0.83 -1.30
N THR A 146 -9.49 -1.40 -1.03
CA THR A 146 -8.33 -0.67 -0.49
C THR A 146 -7.91 0.45 -1.45
N TYR A 147 -7.78 0.17 -2.75
CA TYR A 147 -7.49 1.21 -3.73
C TYR A 147 -8.50 2.36 -3.64
N ASN A 148 -9.79 2.04 -3.67
CA ASN A 148 -10.88 2.99 -3.62
C ASN A 148 -10.99 3.74 -2.29
N GLN A 149 -10.36 3.26 -1.21
CA GLN A 149 -10.25 3.98 0.05
C GLN A 149 -9.15 5.06 0.02
N TYR A 150 -8.03 4.78 -0.62
CA TYR A 150 -6.81 5.60 -0.51
C TYR A 150 -6.49 6.44 -1.76
N PHE A 151 -7.06 6.12 -2.93
CA PHE A 151 -6.71 6.75 -4.21
C PHE A 151 -7.95 7.30 -4.94
N GLN A 152 -7.73 8.29 -5.80
CA GLN A 152 -8.73 8.90 -6.68
C GLN A 152 -8.14 9.46 -7.98
#